data_AF-A0A8S3IKB2-F1
#
_entry.id   AF-A0A8S3IKB2-F1
#
_cell.length_a   1.000
_cell.length_b   1.000
_cell.length_c   1.000
_cell.angle_alpha   90.00
_cell.angle_beta   90.00
_cell.angle_gamma   90.00
#
_symmetry.space_group_name_H-M   'P 1'
#
loop_
_entity.id
_entity.type
_entity.pdbx_description
1 polymer ?
#
loop_
_entity_poly.entity_id
_entity_poly.type
_entity_poly.pdbx_seq_one_letter_code
_entity_poly.pdbx_strand_id
1 'polypeptide(L)'
;MDIVYKHIEKLMIDGLNVCGRKYKFLAFSSSQLREHSCWMFHQQHIFNISCDSIREWMGDFQNIHPVAKMAARLGQSFSTTIKGKELSKESYIEIDDVTSSIDSKAIYTDGIGIIASWFADELSKQMNLDSTPSAFQIRFAGYKGMVCVSLEDKICNNSKIRVAFRPSMKKFDSDNCSIDIVHPSDFSLSYLNRQIILLLSSR
;
A
#
# COMPACT_ATOMS: atom_id res chain seq x y z
N MET A 1 -12.78 31.98 11.31
CA MET A 1 -12.29 30.64 10.94
C MET A 1 -13.22 29.53 11.42
N ASP A 2 -13.78 29.66 12.63
CA ASP A 2 -14.62 28.60 13.25
C ASP A 2 -15.87 28.18 12.48
N ILE A 3 -16.51 29.08 11.73
CA ILE A 3 -17.73 28.75 10.97
C ILE A 3 -17.41 27.76 9.83
N VAL A 4 -16.30 27.97 9.13
CA VAL A 4 -15.87 27.08 8.03
C VAL A 4 -15.49 25.72 8.59
N TYR A 5 -14.74 25.69 9.70
CA TYR A 5 -14.36 24.45 10.36
C TYR A 5 -15.59 23.65 10.81
N LYS A 6 -16.54 24.29 11.51
CA LYS A 6 -17.79 23.66 11.95
C LYS A 6 -18.63 23.15 10.79
N HIS A 7 -18.64 23.87 9.67
CA HIS A 7 -19.36 23.44 8.47
C HIS A 7 -18.74 22.17 7.86
N ILE A 8 -17.41 22.13 7.72
CA ILE A 8 -16.68 20.96 7.22
C ILE A 8 -16.84 19.78 8.17
N GLU A 9 -16.68 20.00 9.49
CA GLU A 9 -16.88 18.97 10.52
C GLU A 9 -18.28 18.36 10.42
N LYS A 10 -19.32 19.20 10.35
CA LYS A 10 -20.69 18.74 10.17
C LYS A 10 -20.86 17.93 8.89
N LEU A 11 -20.28 18.36 7.77
CA LEU A 11 -20.31 17.62 6.50
C LEU A 11 -19.65 16.24 6.61
N MET A 12 -18.54 16.15 7.33
CA MET A 12 -17.79 14.90 7.49
C MET A 12 -18.51 13.91 8.42
N ILE A 13 -19.19 14.43 9.47
CA ILE A 13 -19.97 13.62 10.43
C ILE A 13 -21.33 13.20 9.83
N ASP A 14 -22.10 14.17 9.33
CA ASP A 14 -23.48 13.94 8.88
C ASP A 14 -23.53 13.34 7.48
N GLY A 15 -22.52 13.60 6.65
CA GLY A 15 -22.47 13.26 5.23
C GLY A 15 -22.99 14.38 4.31
N LEU A 16 -22.84 14.16 3.00
CA LEU A 16 -23.19 15.09 1.93
C LEU A 16 -24.33 14.53 1.08
N ASN A 17 -25.37 15.32 0.82
CA ASN A 17 -26.44 14.96 -0.11
C ASN A 17 -26.13 15.49 -1.52
N VAL A 18 -25.99 14.58 -2.50
CA VAL A 18 -25.76 14.92 -3.91
C VAL A 18 -26.77 14.16 -4.76
N CYS A 19 -27.54 14.88 -5.59
CA CYS A 19 -28.51 14.28 -6.52
C CYS A 19 -29.45 13.24 -5.86
N GLY A 20 -29.96 13.55 -4.66
CA GLY A 20 -30.87 12.66 -3.93
C GLY A 20 -30.21 11.47 -3.22
N ARG A 21 -28.87 11.38 -3.24
CA ARG A 21 -28.10 10.33 -2.55
C ARG A 21 -27.29 10.92 -1.42
N LYS A 22 -27.30 10.24 -0.26
CA LYS A 22 -26.50 10.61 0.91
C LYS A 22 -25.17 9.87 0.93
N TYR A 23 -24.07 10.60 0.84
CA TYR A 23 -22.71 10.09 0.89
C TYR A 23 -22.12 10.31 2.28
N LYS A 24 -21.57 9.26 2.89
CA LYS A 24 -20.88 9.35 4.19
C LYS A 24 -19.37 9.27 3.99
N PHE A 25 -18.61 9.87 4.89
CA PHE A 25 -17.15 9.79 4.87
C PHE A 25 -16.69 8.33 4.94
N LEU A 26 -15.77 7.95 4.05
CA LEU A 26 -15.20 6.61 3.96
C LEU A 26 -13.73 6.60 4.42
N ALA A 27 -12.85 7.31 3.72
CA ALA A 27 -11.42 7.36 4.02
C ALA A 27 -10.76 8.55 3.34
N PHE A 28 -9.47 8.76 3.62
CA PHE A 28 -8.61 9.62 2.83
C PHE A 28 -7.19 9.04 2.75
N SER A 29 -6.43 9.42 1.73
CA SER A 29 -4.98 9.19 1.68
C SER A 29 -4.19 10.43 2.06
N SER A 30 -2.89 10.29 2.28
CA SER A 30 -2.02 11.45 2.53
C SER A 30 -1.95 12.42 1.35
N SER A 31 -2.13 11.95 0.09
CA SER A 31 -2.21 12.87 -1.05
C SER A 31 -3.50 13.65 -1.04
N GLN A 32 -4.62 12.95 -0.85
CA GLN A 32 -5.91 13.58 -0.78
C GLN A 32 -5.99 14.62 0.35
N LEU A 33 -5.39 14.34 1.52
CA LEU A 33 -5.34 15.30 2.61
C LEU A 33 -4.60 16.60 2.23
N ARG A 34 -3.48 16.50 1.47
CA ARG A 34 -2.76 17.67 0.94
C ARG A 34 -3.56 18.45 -0.10
N GLU A 35 -4.41 17.74 -0.84
CA GLU A 35 -5.29 18.28 -1.89
C GLU A 35 -6.68 18.67 -1.35
N HIS A 36 -6.89 18.61 -0.03
CA HIS A 36 -8.19 18.87 0.61
C HIS A 36 -9.35 18.02 0.06
N SER A 37 -9.09 16.74 -0.21
CA SER A 37 -10.08 15.77 -0.69
C SER A 37 -10.20 14.54 0.20
N CYS A 38 -11.26 13.75 -0.01
CA CYS A 38 -11.52 12.49 0.67
C CYS A 38 -12.44 11.60 -0.18
N TRP A 39 -12.53 10.31 0.18
CA TRP A 39 -13.52 9.41 -0.37
C TRP A 39 -14.78 9.42 0.50
N MET A 40 -15.94 9.53 -0.16
CA MET A 40 -17.25 9.36 0.45
C MET A 40 -18.02 8.27 -0.29
N PHE A 41 -18.88 7.54 0.42
CA PHE A 41 -19.62 6.43 -0.14
C PHE A 41 -21.12 6.53 0.19
N HIS A 42 -21.95 6.25 -0.81
CA HIS A 42 -23.38 6.14 -0.64
C HIS A 42 -23.74 4.70 -0.30
N GLN A 43 -24.23 4.49 0.92
CA GLN A 43 -24.61 3.17 1.43
C GLN A 43 -25.64 2.51 0.50
N GLN A 44 -25.36 1.28 0.08
CA GLN A 44 -26.23 0.51 -0.78
C GLN A 44 -27.01 -0.51 0.07
N HIS A 45 -28.23 -0.15 0.45
CA HIS A 45 -29.07 -0.99 1.32
C HIS A 45 -29.38 -2.37 0.73
N ILE A 46 -29.55 -2.47 -0.60
CA ILE A 46 -29.85 -3.72 -1.29
C ILE A 46 -28.73 -4.75 -1.11
N PHE A 47 -27.47 -4.29 -1.09
CA PHE A 47 -26.30 -5.16 -0.97
C PHE A 47 -25.75 -5.23 0.46
N ASN A 48 -26.40 -4.55 1.41
CA ASN A 48 -25.93 -4.39 2.79
C ASN A 48 -24.48 -3.85 2.89
N ILE A 49 -24.09 -2.96 1.96
CA ILE A 49 -22.74 -2.36 1.93
C ILE A 49 -22.78 -0.97 2.55
N SER A 50 -22.10 -0.78 3.68
CA SER A 50 -21.92 0.47 4.40
C SER A 50 -20.46 0.95 4.38
N CYS A 51 -20.19 2.17 4.84
CA CYS A 51 -18.79 2.62 5.00
C CYS A 51 -18.04 1.75 6.02
N ASP A 52 -18.72 1.30 7.06
CA ASP A 52 -18.12 0.49 8.12
C ASP A 52 -17.82 -0.92 7.62
N SER A 53 -18.75 -1.54 6.88
CA SER A 53 -18.49 -2.86 6.27
C SER A 53 -17.36 -2.81 5.23
N ILE A 54 -17.21 -1.70 4.50
CA ILE A 54 -16.08 -1.51 3.58
C ILE A 54 -14.76 -1.41 4.36
N ARG A 55 -14.72 -0.65 5.48
CA ARG A 55 -13.52 -0.53 6.32
C ARG A 55 -13.14 -1.86 6.95
N GLU A 56 -14.11 -2.64 7.41
CA GLU A 56 -13.90 -4.00 7.92
C GLU A 56 -13.35 -4.93 6.83
N TRP A 57 -13.89 -4.84 5.61
CA TRP A 57 -13.40 -5.62 4.47
C TRP A 57 -11.95 -5.28 4.07
N MET A 58 -11.49 -4.04 4.28
CA MET A 58 -10.12 -3.64 3.93
C MET A 58 -9.05 -4.34 4.78
N GLY A 59 -9.38 -4.70 6.03
CA GLY A 59 -8.46 -5.34 6.95
C GLY A 59 -8.78 -5.02 8.42
N ASP A 60 -8.01 -5.62 9.30
CA ASP A 60 -8.08 -5.38 10.73
C ASP A 60 -7.17 -4.21 11.14
N PHE A 61 -7.78 -3.13 11.60
CA PHE A 61 -7.10 -1.94 12.10
C PHE A 61 -7.28 -1.74 13.61
N GLN A 62 -7.92 -2.67 14.33
CA GLN A 62 -8.26 -2.51 15.75
C GLN A 62 -7.02 -2.32 16.63
N ASN A 63 -5.91 -2.94 16.24
CA ASN A 63 -4.63 -2.87 16.96
C ASN A 63 -3.79 -1.62 16.62
N ILE A 64 -4.31 -0.68 15.82
CA ILE A 64 -3.59 0.56 15.44
C ILE A 64 -4.13 1.73 16.26
N HIS A 65 -3.51 1.98 17.41
CA HIS A 65 -3.96 3.04 18.32
C HIS A 65 -3.84 4.48 17.78
N PRO A 66 -2.73 4.91 17.15
CA PRO A 66 -2.66 6.29 16.68
C PRO A 66 -3.63 6.50 15.52
N VAL A 67 -4.66 7.33 15.71
CA VAL A 67 -5.71 7.58 14.70
C VAL A 67 -5.12 8.05 13.37
N ALA A 68 -4.09 8.90 13.40
CA ALA A 68 -3.39 9.33 12.20
C ALA A 68 -2.72 8.17 11.44
N LYS A 69 -2.17 7.19 12.18
CA LYS A 69 -1.57 5.98 11.60
C LYS A 69 -2.65 5.06 11.03
N MET A 70 -3.75 4.87 11.76
CA MET A 70 -4.92 4.10 11.29
C MET A 70 -5.48 4.68 9.98
N ALA A 71 -5.72 5.99 9.93
CA ALA A 71 -6.20 6.68 8.73
C ALA A 71 -5.24 6.52 7.55
N ALA A 72 -3.92 6.61 7.79
CA ALA A 72 -2.92 6.37 6.75
C ALA A 72 -2.94 4.91 6.23
N ARG A 73 -3.32 3.93 7.05
CA ARG A 73 -3.47 2.52 6.63
C ARG A 73 -4.77 2.28 5.86
N LEU A 74 -5.88 2.88 6.28
CA LEU A 74 -7.12 2.86 5.50
C LEU A 74 -6.92 3.46 4.10
N GLY A 75 -6.26 4.62 4.03
CA GLY A 75 -5.96 5.28 2.76
C GLY A 75 -5.05 4.46 1.83
N GLN A 76 -4.30 3.49 2.36
CA GLN A 76 -3.43 2.63 1.57
C GLN A 76 -4.23 1.72 0.63
N SER A 77 -5.42 1.27 1.04
CA SER A 77 -6.30 0.38 0.27
C SER A 77 -6.90 1.03 -0.97
N PHE A 78 -6.74 2.35 -1.12
CA PHE A 78 -7.20 3.13 -2.27
C PHE A 78 -6.05 3.57 -3.18
N SER A 79 -4.87 2.97 -3.03
CA SER A 79 -3.80 3.18 -3.99
C SER A 79 -4.25 2.70 -5.37
N THR A 80 -3.97 3.46 -6.42
CA THR A 80 -4.12 2.96 -7.78
C THR A 80 -3.12 1.83 -8.01
N THR A 81 -3.62 0.66 -8.36
CA THR A 81 -2.82 -0.55 -8.58
C THR A 81 -3.31 -1.30 -9.81
N ILE A 82 -2.40 -2.10 -10.38
CA ILE A 82 -2.74 -3.15 -11.32
C ILE A 82 -2.92 -4.42 -10.50
N LYS A 83 -4.12 -5.01 -10.56
CA LYS A 83 -4.40 -6.29 -9.90
C LYS A 83 -3.44 -7.33 -10.46
N GLY A 84 -2.62 -7.93 -9.60
CA GLY A 84 -1.70 -8.99 -9.99
C GLY A 84 -2.35 -10.36 -9.90
N LYS A 85 -1.68 -11.29 -9.23
CA LYS A 85 -2.14 -12.68 -9.05
C LYS A 85 -2.60 -12.93 -7.62
N GLU A 86 -3.39 -13.97 -7.43
CA GLU A 86 -3.72 -14.42 -6.08
C GLU A 86 -2.57 -15.28 -5.52
N LEU A 87 -2.21 -15.01 -4.27
CA LEU A 87 -1.24 -15.77 -3.49
C LEU A 87 -1.99 -16.61 -2.46
N SER A 88 -1.83 -17.93 -2.53
CA SER A 88 -2.25 -18.83 -1.45
C SER A 88 -1.28 -18.75 -0.27
N LYS A 89 -1.70 -19.19 0.91
CA LYS A 89 -0.87 -19.15 2.14
C LYS A 89 0.42 -19.97 2.01
N GLU A 90 0.44 -20.97 1.14
CA GLU A 90 1.62 -21.82 0.87
C GLU A 90 2.55 -21.21 -0.18
N SER A 91 2.10 -20.16 -0.88
CA SER A 91 2.84 -19.53 -1.97
C SER A 91 3.63 -18.30 -1.53
N TYR A 92 3.55 -17.90 -0.26
CA TYR A 92 4.41 -16.87 0.31
C TYR A 92 4.90 -17.28 1.69
N ILE A 93 6.00 -16.68 2.13
CA ILE A 93 6.53 -16.84 3.49
C ILE A 93 6.90 -15.48 4.08
N GLU A 94 7.13 -15.46 5.38
CA GLU A 94 7.75 -14.32 6.06
C GLU A 94 9.19 -14.70 6.47
N ILE A 95 10.15 -13.82 6.16
CA ILE A 95 11.57 -13.97 6.50
C ILE A 95 12.04 -12.77 7.34
N ASP A 96 12.98 -13.02 8.24
CA ASP A 96 13.44 -12.00 9.20
C ASP A 96 14.09 -10.81 8.50
N ASP A 97 13.82 -9.61 8.97
CA ASP A 97 14.52 -8.40 8.52
C ASP A 97 16.03 -8.48 8.74
N VAL A 98 16.80 -8.01 7.76
CA VAL A 98 18.26 -7.91 7.90
C VAL A 98 18.58 -6.68 8.72
N THR A 99 19.26 -6.90 9.85
CA THR A 99 19.60 -5.86 10.82
C THR A 99 21.10 -5.70 10.97
N SER A 100 21.54 -4.57 11.55
CA SER A 100 22.95 -4.37 11.87
C SER A 100 23.43 -5.30 12.98
N SER A 101 24.59 -5.91 12.74
CA SER A 101 25.30 -6.71 13.73
C SER A 101 25.85 -5.89 14.90
N ILE A 102 25.95 -4.56 14.74
CA ILE A 102 26.55 -3.65 15.72
C ILE A 102 25.46 -2.94 16.55
N ASP A 103 24.34 -2.59 15.93
CA ASP A 103 23.20 -1.94 16.60
C ASP A 103 21.90 -2.51 16.02
N SER A 104 21.26 -3.43 16.76
CA SER A 104 20.04 -4.13 16.35
C SER A 104 18.83 -3.21 16.09
N LYS A 105 18.99 -1.89 16.25
CA LYS A 105 17.99 -0.87 15.92
C LYS A 105 17.88 -0.57 14.43
N ALA A 106 18.95 -0.77 13.65
CA ALA A 106 18.94 -0.44 12.22
C ALA A 106 18.47 -1.65 11.39
N ILE A 107 17.38 -1.45 10.63
CA ILE A 107 16.83 -2.43 9.69
C ILE A 107 17.27 -2.02 8.27
N TYR A 108 18.07 -2.85 7.61
CA TYR A 108 18.56 -2.59 6.25
C TYR A 108 17.57 -2.98 5.15
N THR A 109 16.61 -3.86 5.47
CA THR A 109 15.58 -4.33 4.54
C THR A 109 14.20 -3.76 4.82
N ASP A 110 14.12 -2.58 5.46
CA ASP A 110 12.84 -1.99 5.86
C ASP A 110 11.95 -1.80 4.64
N GLY A 111 10.86 -2.58 4.58
CA GLY A 111 9.91 -2.52 3.49
C GLY A 111 10.36 -3.22 2.21
N ILE A 112 11.37 -4.11 2.24
CA ILE A 112 11.90 -4.80 1.06
C ILE A 112 11.82 -6.32 1.22
N GLY A 113 10.97 -6.96 0.42
CA GLY A 113 10.85 -8.41 0.27
C GLY A 113 11.55 -8.95 -0.98
N ILE A 114 11.36 -10.25 -1.22
CA ILE A 114 11.97 -10.97 -2.34
C ILE A 114 10.87 -11.61 -3.17
N ILE A 115 10.97 -11.52 -4.49
CA ILE A 115 10.06 -12.17 -5.43
C ILE A 115 10.82 -13.20 -6.27
N ALA A 116 10.20 -14.37 -6.48
CA ALA A 116 10.77 -15.40 -7.34
C ALA A 116 10.87 -14.91 -8.78
N SER A 117 12.00 -15.17 -9.46
CA SER A 117 12.23 -14.71 -10.83
C SER A 117 11.12 -15.17 -11.79
N TRP A 118 10.70 -16.43 -11.69
CA TRP A 118 9.63 -16.98 -12.53
C TRP A 118 8.27 -16.32 -12.28
N PHE A 119 8.02 -15.88 -11.04
CA PHE A 119 6.77 -15.19 -10.68
C PHE A 119 6.81 -13.72 -11.13
N ALA A 120 7.98 -13.07 -11.05
CA ALA A 120 8.20 -11.76 -11.65
C ALA A 120 7.97 -11.78 -13.17
N ASP A 121 8.45 -12.81 -13.88
CA ASP A 121 8.19 -13.01 -15.31
C ASP A 121 6.69 -13.18 -15.59
N GLU A 122 5.98 -13.95 -14.74
CA GLU A 122 4.53 -14.15 -14.87
C GLU A 122 3.76 -12.82 -14.71
N LEU A 123 4.10 -12.02 -13.70
CA LEU A 123 3.49 -10.71 -13.49
C LEU A 123 3.78 -9.75 -14.66
N SER A 124 5.00 -9.78 -15.17
CA SER A 124 5.43 -8.92 -16.30
C SER A 124 4.64 -9.22 -17.56
N LYS A 125 4.41 -10.51 -17.86
CA LYS A 125 3.55 -10.94 -18.98
C LYS A 125 2.11 -10.50 -18.79
N GLN A 126 1.56 -10.62 -17.57
CA GLN A 126 0.20 -10.15 -17.28
C GLN A 126 0.06 -8.64 -17.47
N MET A 127 1.10 -7.88 -17.17
CA MET A 127 1.15 -6.43 -17.32
C MET A 127 1.52 -5.98 -18.75
N ASN A 128 1.77 -6.91 -19.68
CA ASN A 128 2.25 -6.65 -21.03
C ASN A 128 3.52 -5.77 -21.07
N LEU A 129 4.49 -6.07 -20.19
CA LEU A 129 5.79 -5.39 -20.18
C LEU A 129 6.75 -6.06 -21.18
N ASP A 130 7.59 -5.25 -21.84
CA ASP A 130 8.57 -5.73 -22.82
C ASP A 130 9.67 -6.60 -22.20
N SER A 131 9.99 -6.36 -20.92
CA SER A 131 10.99 -7.10 -20.17
C SER A 131 10.57 -7.25 -18.71
N THR A 132 11.12 -8.23 -18.01
CA THR A 132 10.85 -8.45 -16.59
C THR A 132 11.57 -7.42 -15.73
N PRO A 133 10.85 -6.56 -14.98
CA PRO A 133 11.43 -5.63 -14.02
C PRO A 133 12.18 -6.35 -12.89
N SER A 134 13.26 -5.74 -12.42
CA SER A 134 14.04 -6.28 -11.29
C SER A 134 13.36 -6.06 -9.93
N ALA A 135 12.43 -5.11 -9.84
CA ALA A 135 11.68 -4.85 -8.62
C ALA A 135 10.25 -4.39 -8.90
N PHE A 136 9.36 -4.59 -7.92
CA PHE A 136 7.97 -4.15 -7.97
C PHE A 136 7.59 -3.49 -6.66
N GLN A 137 6.90 -2.36 -6.74
CA GLN A 137 6.19 -1.80 -5.59
C GLN A 137 4.85 -2.50 -5.44
N ILE A 138 4.57 -3.05 -4.26
CA ILE A 138 3.40 -3.93 -4.06
C ILE A 138 2.49 -3.50 -2.91
N ARG A 139 1.27 -4.00 -2.95
CA ARG A 139 0.30 -4.07 -1.86
C ARG A 139 -0.26 -5.49 -1.81
N PHE A 140 -0.24 -6.10 -0.63
CA PHE A 140 -0.75 -7.47 -0.46
C PHE A 140 -1.15 -7.66 0.99
N ALA A 141 -2.38 -8.08 1.31
CA ALA A 141 -2.76 -8.52 2.67
C ALA A 141 -2.25 -7.65 3.84
N GLY A 142 -2.21 -6.32 3.70
CA GLY A 142 -1.64 -5.40 4.70
C GLY A 142 -0.12 -5.21 4.65
N TYR A 143 0.62 -6.03 3.89
CA TYR A 143 1.98 -5.77 3.46
C TYR A 143 2.06 -4.62 2.45
N LYS A 144 3.04 -3.74 2.67
CA LYS A 144 3.41 -2.64 1.77
C LYS A 144 4.91 -2.52 1.71
N GLY A 145 5.42 -2.44 0.49
CA GLY A 145 6.84 -2.25 0.25
C GLY A 145 7.24 -2.48 -1.20
N MET A 146 8.51 -2.79 -1.37
CA MET A 146 9.12 -3.26 -2.60
C MET A 146 9.36 -4.77 -2.50
N VAL A 147 9.31 -5.47 -3.62
CA VAL A 147 9.85 -6.83 -3.76
C VAL A 147 10.85 -6.84 -4.89
N CYS A 148 12.01 -7.45 -4.67
CA CYS A 148 13.10 -7.49 -5.66
C CYS A 148 13.37 -8.93 -6.10
N VAL A 149 13.70 -9.12 -7.38
CA VAL A 149 14.18 -10.40 -7.90
C VAL A 149 15.59 -10.61 -7.35
N SER A 150 15.80 -11.74 -6.67
CA SER A 150 17.12 -12.12 -6.16
C SER A 150 17.63 -13.36 -6.88
N LEU A 151 18.71 -13.21 -7.64
CA LEU A 151 19.34 -14.29 -8.41
C LEU A 151 20.10 -15.28 -7.51
N GLU A 152 20.55 -14.83 -6.34
CA GLU A 152 21.34 -15.63 -5.40
C GLU A 152 20.48 -16.31 -4.32
N ASP A 153 19.20 -15.91 -4.20
CA ASP A 153 18.36 -16.37 -3.11
C ASP A 153 17.74 -17.75 -3.38
N LYS A 154 18.17 -18.73 -2.58
CA LYS A 154 17.67 -20.12 -2.65
C LYS A 154 16.22 -20.27 -2.17
N ILE A 155 15.70 -19.31 -1.40
CA ILE A 155 14.36 -19.33 -0.82
C ILE A 155 13.31 -19.40 -1.93
N CYS A 156 13.43 -18.55 -2.95
CA CYS A 156 12.46 -18.46 -4.03
C CYS A 156 12.87 -19.23 -5.30
N ASN A 157 14.17 -19.52 -5.49
CA ASN A 157 14.65 -20.09 -6.75
C ASN A 157 14.39 -21.60 -6.93
N ASN A 158 14.18 -22.37 -5.86
CA ASN A 158 13.93 -23.82 -5.92
C ASN A 158 12.66 -24.28 -5.19
N SER A 159 11.78 -23.34 -4.83
CA SER A 159 10.59 -23.63 -4.04
C SER A 159 9.31 -23.22 -4.78
N LYS A 160 8.16 -23.67 -4.26
CA LYS A 160 6.84 -23.19 -4.70
C LYS A 160 6.52 -21.78 -4.16
N ILE A 161 7.46 -21.14 -3.47
CA ILE A 161 7.28 -19.81 -2.90
C ILE A 161 7.43 -18.78 -4.00
N ARG A 162 6.40 -17.94 -4.14
CA ARG A 162 6.31 -16.82 -5.08
C ARG A 162 6.96 -15.56 -4.52
N VAL A 163 6.73 -15.30 -3.23
CA VAL A 163 7.19 -14.08 -2.55
C VAL A 163 7.60 -14.39 -1.12
N ALA A 164 8.72 -13.82 -0.68
CA ALA A 164 9.12 -13.77 0.72
C ALA A 164 8.95 -12.33 1.23
N PHE A 165 8.02 -12.14 2.16
CA PHE A 165 7.78 -10.86 2.83
C PHE A 165 8.65 -10.74 4.09
N ARG A 166 8.69 -9.54 4.67
CA ARG A 166 9.38 -9.26 5.93
C ARG A 166 8.45 -8.61 6.95
N PRO A 167 8.70 -8.77 8.27
CA PRO A 167 7.91 -8.13 9.31
C PRO A 167 7.78 -6.61 9.13
N SER A 168 8.87 -5.94 8.75
CA SER A 168 8.87 -4.50 8.46
C SER A 168 7.85 -4.08 7.40
N MET A 169 7.49 -4.96 6.47
CA MET A 169 6.51 -4.69 5.41
C MET A 169 5.07 -4.75 5.92
N LYS A 170 4.77 -5.53 6.97
CA LYS A 170 3.42 -5.78 7.47
C LYS A 170 2.89 -4.58 8.25
N LYS A 171 1.79 -3.98 7.78
CA LYS A 171 1.26 -2.72 8.36
C LYS A 171 -0.05 -2.89 9.12
N PHE A 172 -0.81 -3.92 8.79
CA PHE A 172 -2.06 -4.36 9.40
C PHE A 172 -2.35 -5.79 8.93
N ASP A 173 -3.32 -6.47 9.54
CA ASP A 173 -3.74 -7.81 9.12
C ASP A 173 -4.91 -7.72 8.12
N SER A 174 -4.92 -8.59 7.11
CA SER A 174 -5.98 -8.63 6.10
C SER A 174 -6.04 -10.01 5.46
N ASP A 175 -7.25 -10.48 5.14
CA ASP A 175 -7.49 -11.74 4.45
C ASP A 175 -7.41 -11.63 2.92
N ASN A 176 -7.08 -10.44 2.39
CA ASN A 176 -6.97 -10.23 0.95
C ASN A 176 -5.80 -11.04 0.37
N CYS A 177 -6.10 -11.90 -0.61
CA CYS A 177 -5.13 -12.79 -1.24
C CYS A 177 -4.53 -12.24 -2.55
N SER A 178 -4.90 -11.04 -3.02
CA SER A 178 -4.38 -10.46 -4.26
C SER A 178 -3.08 -9.68 -4.01
N ILE A 179 -2.00 -10.04 -4.72
CA ILE A 179 -0.81 -9.18 -4.79
C ILE A 179 -1.03 -8.13 -5.87
N ASP A 180 -1.20 -6.88 -5.45
CA ASP A 180 -1.46 -5.76 -6.34
C ASP A 180 -0.16 -4.98 -6.58
N ILE A 181 0.11 -4.69 -7.85
CA ILE A 181 1.31 -3.98 -8.28
C ILE A 181 0.99 -2.49 -8.37
N VAL A 182 1.69 -1.68 -7.61
CA VAL A 182 1.60 -0.21 -7.69
C VAL A 182 2.41 0.28 -8.87
N HIS A 183 3.67 -0.13 -8.96
CA HIS A 183 4.57 0.28 -10.04
C HIS A 183 5.69 -0.77 -10.23
N PRO A 184 5.97 -1.23 -11.46
CA PRO A 184 7.17 -2.00 -11.76
C PRO A 184 8.41 -1.08 -11.76
N SER A 185 9.61 -1.60 -11.56
CA SER A 185 10.83 -0.80 -11.72
C SER A 185 10.98 -0.38 -13.19
N ASP A 186 11.10 0.91 -13.44
CA ASP A 186 11.27 1.46 -14.78
C ASP A 186 12.22 2.67 -14.74
N PHE A 187 12.83 2.98 -15.88
CA PHE A 187 13.68 4.14 -16.02
C PHE A 187 12.84 5.43 -16.01
N SER A 188 13.29 6.43 -15.25
CA SER A 188 12.65 7.74 -15.21
C SER A 188 13.68 8.86 -15.26
N LEU A 189 13.43 9.85 -16.12
CA LEU A 189 14.23 11.06 -16.17
C LEU A 189 14.03 11.87 -14.90
N SER A 190 15.14 12.17 -14.21
CA SER A 190 15.15 12.94 -12.98
C SER A 190 15.82 14.29 -13.22
N TYR A 191 15.28 15.34 -12.60
CA TYR A 191 15.81 16.70 -12.65
C TYR A 191 16.09 17.22 -11.24
N LEU A 192 16.99 18.19 -11.13
CA LEU A 192 17.27 18.85 -9.85
C LEU A 192 16.09 19.74 -9.44
N ASN A 193 15.48 19.43 -8.31
CA ASN A 193 14.50 20.33 -7.69
C ASN A 193 15.20 21.39 -6.82
N ARG A 194 14.48 22.47 -6.49
CA ARG A 194 15.03 23.58 -5.69
C ARG A 194 15.58 23.12 -4.35
N GLN A 195 14.95 22.14 -3.70
CA GLN A 195 15.38 21.62 -2.40
C GLN A 195 16.76 20.96 -2.48
N ILE A 196 17.00 20.13 -3.49
CA ILE A 196 18.30 19.48 -3.70
C ILE A 196 19.37 20.52 -4.08
N ILE A 197 19.03 21.49 -4.93
CA ILE A 197 19.96 22.56 -5.31
C ILE A 197 20.45 23.32 -4.07
N LEU A 198 19.54 23.68 -3.16
CA LEU A 198 19.89 24.36 -1.91
C LEU A 198 20.84 23.53 -1.05
N LEU A 199 20.56 22.23 -0.88
CA LEU A 199 21.42 21.32 -0.11
C LEU A 199 22.81 21.15 -0.73
N LEU A 200 22.89 21.08 -2.05
CA LEU A 200 24.18 20.96 -2.76
C LEU A 200 24.97 22.27 -2.72
N SER A 201 24.29 23.41 -2.67
CA SER A 201 24.93 24.73 -2.62
C SER A 201 25.39 25.12 -1.21
N SER A 202 24.94 24.43 -0.16
CA SER A 202 25.33 24.65 1.24
C SER A 202 26.48 23.76 1.71
N ARG A 203 27.13 23.05 0.80
CA ARG A 203 28.38 22.33 1.05
C ARG A 203 29.57 23.19 0.67
#